data_AF-A0A1Y4CT17-F1
#
_entry.id   AF-A0A1Y4CT17-F1
#
_cell.length_a   1.000
_cell.length_b   1.000
_cell.length_c   1.000
_cell.angle_alpha   90.00
_cell.angle_beta   90.00
_cell.angle_gamma   90.00
#
_symmetry.space_group_name_H-M   'P 1'
#
loop_
_entity.id
_entity.type
_entity.pdbx_description
1 polymer ?
#
loop_
_entity_poly.entity_id
_entity_poly.type
_entity_poly.pdbx_seq_one_letter_code
_entity_poly.pdbx_strand_id
1 'polypeptide(L)'
;MSDGVMILLVFALIALLGGGTTALVLLIARRARARKERAYTAETVGTVVRVRPGGVDRPTVVYVRYEVDGVSYECHETVKFSSELIRLGPVPIGQRKRGKIASREGSRVRVAYLPGDPSRAILADNTGLMSE
;
A
#
# COMPACT_ATOMS: atom_id res chain seq x y z
N MET A 1 20.64 -44.49 -5.70
CA MET A 1 19.81 -43.36 -6.18
C MET A 1 20.05 -43.26 -7.68
N SER A 2 19.03 -43.31 -8.52
CA SER A 2 19.25 -43.15 -9.97
C SER A 2 19.63 -41.70 -10.27
N ASP A 3 20.50 -41.50 -11.26
CA ASP A 3 20.99 -40.17 -11.63
C ASP A 3 19.84 -39.19 -11.93
N GLY A 4 18.74 -39.68 -12.49
CA GLY A 4 17.51 -38.90 -12.72
C GLY A 4 16.87 -38.37 -11.43
N VAL A 5 16.87 -39.14 -10.34
CA VAL A 5 16.36 -38.68 -9.04
C VAL A 5 17.29 -37.61 -8.45
N MET A 6 18.60 -37.75 -8.65
CA MET A 6 19.58 -36.76 -8.19
C MET A 6 19.39 -35.41 -8.88
N ILE A 7 19.18 -35.42 -10.20
CA ILE A 7 18.97 -34.21 -11.01
C ILE A 7 17.69 -33.48 -10.56
N LEU A 8 16.58 -34.21 -10.36
CA LEU A 8 15.32 -33.63 -9.88
C LEU A 8 15.47 -32.96 -8.50
N LEU A 9 16.23 -33.57 -7.59
CA LEU A 9 16.48 -33.01 -6.26
C LEU A 9 17.28 -31.70 -6.32
N VAL A 10 18.28 -31.62 -7.20
CA VAL A 10 19.07 -30.39 -7.39
C VAL A 10 18.19 -29.26 -7.93
N PHE A 11 17.36 -29.51 -8.94
CA PHE A 11 16.45 -28.49 -9.47
C PHE A 11 15.39 -28.05 -8.45
N ALA A 12 14.83 -29.00 -7.69
CA ALA A 12 13.90 -28.68 -6.61
C ALA A 12 14.55 -27.80 -5.53
N LEU A 13 15.81 -28.08 -5.17
CA LEU A 13 16.55 -27.29 -4.19
C LEU A 13 16.80 -25.86 -4.69
N ILE A 14 17.21 -25.69 -5.96
CA ILE A 14 17.40 -24.36 -6.56
C ILE A 14 16.09 -23.58 -6.59
N ALA A 15 14.98 -24.22 -6.99
CA ALA A 15 13.66 -23.59 -7.00
C ALA A 15 13.19 -23.20 -5.58
N LEU A 16 13.44 -24.04 -4.57
CA LEU A 16 13.14 -23.76 -3.17
C LEU A 16 13.98 -22.63 -2.59
N LEU A 17 15.27 -22.56 -2.93
CA LEU A 17 16.14 -21.49 -2.47
C LEU A 17 15.71 -20.14 -3.07
N GLY A 18 15.42 -20.08 -4.38
CA GLY A 18 14.94 -18.85 -5.03
C GLY A 18 13.52 -18.44 -4.58
N GLY A 19 12.56 -19.36 -4.69
CA GLY A 19 11.16 -19.09 -4.35
C GLY A 19 10.93 -18.94 -2.84
N GLY A 20 11.63 -19.72 -2.02
CA GLY A 20 11.50 -19.68 -0.56
C GLY A 20 12.07 -18.40 0.04
N THR A 21 13.23 -17.94 -0.43
CA THR A 21 13.83 -16.68 0.07
C THR A 21 12.97 -15.47 -0.30
N THR A 22 12.50 -15.38 -1.54
CA THR A 22 11.60 -14.29 -1.98
C THR A 22 10.28 -14.29 -1.20
N ALA A 23 9.65 -15.46 -1.02
CA ALA A 23 8.44 -15.59 -0.22
C ALA A 23 8.66 -15.16 1.25
N LEU A 24 9.78 -15.56 1.84
CA LEU A 24 10.14 -15.20 3.22
C LEU A 24 10.31 -13.68 3.39
N VAL A 25 11.05 -13.04 2.49
CA VAL A 25 11.24 -11.57 2.50
C VAL A 25 9.89 -10.86 2.38
N LEU A 26 9.02 -11.30 1.47
CA LEU A 26 7.68 -10.74 1.31
C LEU A 26 6.82 -10.92 2.56
N LEU A 27 6.90 -12.07 3.24
CA LEU A 27 6.18 -12.32 4.49
C LEU A 27 6.67 -11.41 5.62
N ILE A 28 7.98 -11.24 5.78
CA ILE A 28 8.56 -10.35 6.78
C ILE A 28 8.14 -8.91 6.52
N ALA A 29 8.25 -8.43 5.27
CA ALA A 29 7.84 -7.09 4.88
C ALA A 29 6.34 -6.84 5.15
N ARG A 30 5.48 -7.80 4.79
CA ARG A 30 4.03 -7.74 5.06
C ARG A 30 3.76 -7.68 6.56
N ARG A 31 4.43 -8.49 7.37
CA ARG A 31 4.22 -8.53 8.83
C ARG A 31 4.71 -7.26 9.51
N ALA A 32 5.87 -6.75 9.13
CA ALA A 32 6.42 -5.50 9.66
C ALA A 32 5.49 -4.32 9.37
N ARG A 33 4.95 -4.25 8.14
CA ARG A 33 3.97 -3.24 7.75
C ARG A 33 2.68 -3.34 8.55
N ALA A 34 2.09 -4.54 8.63
CA ALA A 34 0.85 -4.77 9.38
C ALA A 34 1.04 -4.41 10.86
N ARG A 35 2.22 -4.70 11.44
CA ARG A 35 2.55 -4.28 12.81
C ARG A 35 2.59 -2.76 12.95
N LYS A 36 3.18 -2.06 11.99
CA LYS A 36 3.23 -0.59 11.98
C LYS A 36 1.82 0.01 11.87
N GLU A 37 0.99 -0.50 10.96
CA GLU A 37 -0.39 -0.05 10.77
C GLU A 37 -1.24 -0.26 12.04
N ARG A 38 -1.04 -1.36 12.78
CA ARG A 38 -1.73 -1.63 14.06
C ARG A 38 -1.38 -0.64 15.19
N ALA A 39 -0.28 0.11 15.07
CA ALA A 39 0.08 1.11 16.07
C ALA A 39 -0.74 2.40 15.95
N TYR A 40 -1.31 2.68 14.78
CA TYR A 40 -2.15 3.85 14.53
C TYR A 40 -3.59 3.52 14.87
N THR A 41 -3.96 3.68 16.13
CA THR A 41 -5.26 3.20 16.67
C THR A 41 -6.31 4.29 16.81
N ALA A 42 -5.93 5.56 16.82
CA ALA A 42 -6.88 6.67 16.85
C ALA A 42 -7.14 7.19 15.44
N GLU A 43 -8.38 7.64 15.19
CA GLU A 43 -8.83 8.13 13.89
C GLU A 43 -9.36 9.56 13.98
N THR A 44 -9.18 10.32 12.90
CA THR A 44 -9.77 11.63 12.69
C THR A 44 -10.03 11.86 11.20
N VAL A 45 -10.68 12.96 10.87
CA VAL A 45 -10.89 13.40 9.48
C VAL A 45 -9.93 14.53 9.17
N GLY A 46 -9.13 14.33 8.11
CA GLY A 46 -8.27 15.36 7.55
C GLY A 46 -8.85 15.93 6.26
N THR A 47 -8.33 17.09 5.87
CA THR A 47 -8.63 17.75 4.59
C THR A 47 -7.40 17.73 3.71
N VAL A 48 -7.56 17.34 2.45
CA VAL A 48 -6.50 17.44 1.44
C VAL A 48 -6.22 18.92 1.18
N VAL A 49 -5.02 19.39 1.55
CA VAL A 49 -4.60 20.79 1.41
C VAL A 49 -3.74 21.03 0.18
N ARG A 50 -3.10 19.98 -0.33
CA ARG A 50 -2.27 20.05 -1.54
C ARG A 50 -2.23 18.70 -2.24
N VAL A 51 -2.24 18.71 -3.56
CA VAL A 51 -2.00 17.50 -4.35
C VAL A 51 -0.79 17.73 -5.25
N ARG A 52 0.21 16.86 -5.14
CA ARG A 52 1.29 16.78 -6.13
C ARG A 52 0.89 15.73 -7.17
N PRO A 53 0.45 16.15 -8.37
CA PRO A 53 0.04 15.20 -9.39
C PRO A 53 1.22 14.30 -9.79
N GLY A 54 0.91 13.02 -9.97
CA GLY A 54 1.81 12.06 -10.57
C GLY A 54 2.05 12.32 -12.06
N GLY A 55 2.93 11.53 -12.65
CA GLY A 55 3.19 11.45 -14.07
C GLY A 55 3.59 10.01 -14.41
N VAL A 56 4.18 9.80 -15.58
CA VAL A 56 4.61 8.47 -16.03
C VAL A 56 5.56 7.81 -15.02
N ASP A 57 6.53 8.58 -14.50
CA ASP A 57 7.59 8.04 -13.62
C ASP A 57 7.43 8.44 -12.15
N ARG A 58 6.34 9.09 -11.79
CA ARG A 58 6.15 9.60 -10.42
C ARG A 58 4.72 9.41 -9.94
N PRO A 59 4.53 8.95 -8.71
CA PRO A 59 3.19 8.71 -8.24
C PRO A 59 2.55 9.99 -7.69
N THR A 60 1.22 10.05 -7.73
CA THR A 60 0.47 11.16 -7.13
C THR A 60 0.65 11.14 -5.61
N VAL A 61 0.98 12.27 -5.01
CA VAL A 61 1.11 12.43 -3.55
C VAL A 61 0.09 13.43 -3.06
N VAL A 62 -0.62 13.09 -1.99
CA VAL A 62 -1.58 13.98 -1.34
C VAL A 62 -1.03 14.43 0.01
N TYR A 63 -1.26 15.69 0.34
CA TYR A 63 -0.92 16.30 1.62
C TYR A 63 -2.22 16.62 2.34
N VAL A 64 -2.33 16.15 3.58
CA VAL A 64 -3.56 16.16 4.35
C VAL A 64 -3.29 16.84 5.68
N ARG A 65 -4.06 17.89 5.95
CA ARG A 65 -4.08 18.57 7.25
C ARG A 65 -5.19 17.98 8.12
N TYR A 66 -4.90 17.72 9.38
CA TYR A 66 -5.85 17.21 10.36
C TYR A 66 -5.57 17.84 11.72
N GLU A 67 -6.54 17.76 12.62
CA GLU A 67 -6.47 18.37 13.94
C GLU A 67 -6.70 17.30 15.01
N VAL A 68 -5.90 17.37 16.08
CA VAL A 68 -6.04 16.55 17.29
C VAL A 68 -5.86 17.49 18.48
N ASP A 69 -6.84 17.53 19.37
CA ASP A 69 -6.82 18.36 20.59
C ASP A 69 -6.46 19.84 20.36
N GLY A 70 -6.98 20.45 19.29
CA GLY A 70 -6.71 21.86 18.96
C GLY A 70 -5.38 22.11 18.23
N VAL A 71 -4.56 21.06 18.02
CA VAL A 71 -3.26 21.16 17.34
C VAL A 71 -3.39 20.64 15.91
N SER A 72 -2.95 21.46 14.96
CA SER A 72 -2.95 21.12 13.53
C SER A 72 -1.68 20.36 13.15
N TYR A 73 -1.86 19.25 12.45
CA TYR A 73 -0.80 18.39 11.91
C TYR A 73 -0.95 18.22 10.40
N GLU A 74 0.14 17.81 9.74
CA GLU A 74 0.14 17.46 8.32
C GLU A 74 0.77 16.08 8.12
N CYS A 75 0.12 15.25 7.30
CA CYS A 75 0.69 14.00 6.81
C CYS A 75 0.59 13.95 5.29
N HIS A 76 1.45 13.16 4.65
CA HIS A 76 1.41 12.99 3.21
C HIS A 76 1.68 11.55 2.83
N GLU A 77 0.97 11.08 1.82
CA GLU A 77 1.16 9.74 1.28
C GLU A 77 1.00 9.72 -0.23
N THR A 78 1.70 8.76 -0.84
CA THR A 78 1.48 8.37 -2.22
C THR A 78 0.13 7.69 -2.38
N VAL A 79 -0.70 8.18 -3.30
CA VAL A 79 -2.01 7.59 -3.63
C VAL A 79 -1.82 6.19 -4.20
N LYS A 80 -2.39 5.20 -3.54
CA LYS A 80 -2.41 3.81 -4.02
C LYS A 80 -3.63 3.59 -4.88
N PHE A 81 -3.50 2.66 -5.82
CA PHE A 81 -4.57 2.31 -6.73
C PHE A 81 -5.17 0.96 -6.37
N SER A 82 -6.46 0.84 -6.64
CA SER A 82 -7.16 -0.42 -6.81
C SER A 82 -7.42 -0.62 -8.29
N SER A 83 -7.15 -1.83 -8.79
CA SER A 83 -7.40 -2.20 -10.18
C SER A 83 -8.64 -3.07 -10.24
N GLU A 84 -9.57 -2.69 -11.09
CA GLU A 84 -10.80 -3.41 -11.37
C GLU A 84 -10.73 -3.97 -12.80
N LEU A 85 -10.89 -5.29 -12.96
CA LEU A 85 -10.89 -5.93 -14.27
C LEU A 85 -12.18 -5.59 -15.02
N ILE A 86 -12.04 -5.06 -16.22
CA ILE A 86 -13.16 -4.88 -17.15
C ILE A 86 -13.29 -6.17 -17.95
N ARG A 87 -14.46 -6.78 -17.92
CA ARG A 87 -14.73 -8.06 -18.61
C ARG A 87 -15.85 -7.91 -19.64
N LEU A 88 -15.72 -8.64 -20.74
CA LEU A 88 -16.78 -8.91 -21.70
C LEU A 88 -17.07 -10.41 -21.63
N GLY A 89 -18.10 -10.79 -20.85
CA GLY A 89 -18.32 -12.20 -20.50
C GLY A 89 -17.14 -12.78 -19.70
N PRO A 90 -16.59 -13.95 -20.06
CA PRO A 90 -15.44 -14.53 -19.38
C PRO A 90 -14.11 -13.89 -19.78
N VAL A 91 -14.08 -13.06 -20.83
CA VAL A 91 -12.84 -12.51 -21.38
C VAL A 91 -12.51 -11.18 -20.71
N PRO A 92 -11.33 -11.03 -20.08
CA PRO A 92 -10.87 -9.73 -19.59
C PRO A 92 -10.47 -8.86 -20.78
N ILE A 93 -11.13 -7.70 -20.93
CA ILE A 93 -10.90 -6.74 -22.02
C ILE A 93 -10.11 -5.50 -21.59
N GLY A 94 -9.85 -5.36 -20.30
CA GLY A 94 -9.05 -4.26 -19.80
C GLY A 94 -9.04 -4.17 -18.27
N GLN A 95 -8.49 -3.06 -17.79
CA GLN A 95 -8.43 -2.75 -16.37
C GLN A 95 -8.73 -1.27 -16.15
N ARG A 96 -9.48 -0.98 -15.08
CA ARG A 96 -9.74 0.37 -14.60
C ARG A 96 -9.00 0.58 -13.28
N LYS A 97 -8.12 1.57 -13.23
CA LYS A 97 -7.47 1.99 -11.98
C LYS A 97 -8.32 3.07 -11.28
N ARG A 98 -8.53 2.93 -9.98
CA ARG A 98 -9.10 3.97 -9.11
C ARG A 98 -8.18 4.21 -7.92
N GLY A 99 -7.91 5.49 -7.62
CA GLY A 99 -7.23 5.86 -6.39
C GLY A 99 -8.04 5.40 -5.18
N LYS A 100 -7.37 4.85 -4.16
CA LYS A 100 -8.02 4.38 -2.93
C LYS A 100 -8.46 5.50 -1.99
N ILE A 101 -7.94 6.70 -2.21
CA ILE A 101 -8.27 7.90 -1.46
C ILE A 101 -8.58 9.05 -2.40
N ALA A 102 -9.32 10.03 -1.90
CA ALA A 102 -9.58 11.25 -2.63
C ALA A 102 -8.27 12.02 -2.88
N SER A 103 -8.05 12.42 -4.13
CA SER A 103 -6.85 13.14 -4.57
C SER A 103 -7.20 14.52 -5.13
N ARG A 104 -8.19 15.18 -4.55
CA ARG A 104 -8.62 16.53 -4.88
C ARG A 104 -8.52 17.42 -3.65
N GLU A 105 -7.97 18.61 -3.79
CA GLU A 105 -7.90 19.61 -2.72
C GLU A 105 -9.30 19.94 -2.17
N GLY A 106 -9.39 20.11 -0.85
CA GLY A 106 -10.64 20.27 -0.10
C GLY A 106 -11.38 18.97 0.19
N SER A 107 -10.95 17.83 -0.36
CA SER A 107 -11.59 16.54 -0.04
C SER A 107 -11.30 16.11 1.39
N ARG A 108 -12.30 15.49 2.03
CA ARG A 108 -12.13 14.87 3.34
C ARG A 108 -11.60 13.45 3.19
N VAL A 109 -10.61 13.09 4.00
CA VAL A 109 -10.01 11.76 4.04
C VAL A 109 -9.78 11.31 5.47
N ARG A 110 -9.80 10.00 5.70
CA ARG A 110 -9.62 9.42 7.02
C ARG A 110 -8.14 9.30 7.37
N VAL A 111 -7.77 9.82 8.52
CA VAL A 111 -6.40 9.82 9.04
C VAL A 111 -6.38 8.95 10.29
N ALA A 112 -5.50 7.95 10.32
CA ALA A 112 -5.20 7.17 11.51
C ALA A 112 -3.86 7.62 12.07
N TYR A 113 -3.81 7.97 13.35
CA TYR A 113 -2.62 8.51 14.01
C TYR A 113 -2.23 7.70 15.25
N LEU A 114 -0.98 7.87 15.69
CA LEU A 114 -0.47 7.26 16.91
C LEU A 114 -0.91 8.12 18.10
N PRO A 115 -1.72 7.62 19.06
CA PRO A 115 -2.25 8.46 20.13
C PRO A 115 -1.19 9.14 21.00
N GLY A 116 -0.04 8.48 21.21
CA GLY A 116 1.08 9.04 21.97
C GLY A 116 1.96 10.02 21.19
N ASP A 117 1.77 10.14 19.87
CA ASP A 117 2.48 11.08 19.01
C ASP A 117 1.63 11.36 17.74
N PRO A 118 0.67 12.29 17.83
CA PRO A 118 -0.26 12.57 16.74
C PRO A 118 0.41 13.06 15.46
N SER A 119 1.66 13.53 15.50
CA SER A 119 2.42 13.89 14.29
C SER A 119 2.69 12.71 13.36
N ARG A 120 2.64 11.49 13.91
CA ARG A 120 2.77 10.24 13.16
C ARG A 120 1.39 9.74 12.79
N ALA A 121 1.06 9.87 11.51
CA ALA A 121 -0.20 9.40 10.97
C ALA A 121 -0.05 8.73 9.60
N ILE A 122 -1.10 7.99 9.22
CA ILE A 122 -1.30 7.35 7.94
C ILE A 122 -2.69 7.66 7.40
N LEU A 123 -2.89 7.53 6.09
CA LEU A 123 -4.19 7.64 5.46
C LEU A 123 -4.86 6.27 5.49
N ALA A 124 -5.88 6.11 6.36
CA ALA A 124 -6.43 4.81 6.75
C ALA A 124 -6.98 4.00 5.55
N ASP A 125 -7.54 4.69 4.56
CA ASP A 125 -8.11 4.05 3.36
C ASP A 125 -7.07 3.82 2.25
N ASN A 126 -5.86 4.33 2.41
CA ASN A 126 -4.79 4.23 1.43
C ASN A 126 -3.95 2.95 1.63
N THR A 127 -4.55 1.79 1.87
CA THR A 127 -3.81 0.54 2.19
C THR A 127 -3.32 -0.21 0.95
N GLY A 128 -2.35 -1.13 1.12
CA GLY A 128 -1.84 -2.00 0.04
C GLY A 128 -0.50 -1.54 -0.57
N LEU A 129 -0.07 -2.23 -1.63
CA LEU A 129 1.12 -1.88 -2.41
C LEU A 129 0.71 -1.00 -3.59
N MET A 130 1.65 -0.16 -4.05
CA MET A 130 1.47 0.52 -5.32
C MET A 130 1.60 -0.53 -6.42
N SER A 131 0.50 -0.81 -7.12
CA SER A 131 0.55 -1.57 -8.36
C SER A 131 0.77 -0.58 -9.51
N GLU A 132 1.99 -0.57 -10.05
CA GLU A 132 2.33 0.15 -11.28
C GLU A 132 1.46 -0.23 -12.47
#